data_AF-A0AA85JAP9-F1
#
_entry.id   AF-A0AA85JAP9-F1
#
_cell.length_a   1.000
_cell.length_b   1.000
_cell.length_c   1.000
_cell.angle_alpha   90.00
_cell.angle_beta   90.00
_cell.angle_gamma   90.00
#
_symmetry.space_group_name_H-M   'P 1'
#
loop_
_entity.id
_entity.type
_entity.pdbx_description
1 polymer ?
#
loop_
_entity_poly.entity_id
_entity_poly.type
_entity_poly.pdbx_seq_one_letter_code
_entity_poly.pdbx_strand_id
1 'polypeptide(L)' 'VQHYSHLRTESLHLAVNLVDQYTWRQNSLLATEYQLIGITAIFIAAKFVERFPPSTKALCYLTEGTYKAKQ' A
#
# COMPACT_ATOMS: atom_id res chain seq x y z
N VAL A 1 5.79 -6.91 3.37
CA VAL A 1 4.33 -6.89 3.13
C VAL A 1 3.86 -8.02 2.21
N GLN A 2 4.30 -8.10 0.95
CA GLN A 2 3.83 -9.15 0.00
C GLN A 2 3.96 -10.58 0.55
N HIS A 3 5.16 -11.01 0.96
CA HIS A 3 5.35 -12.34 1.54
C HIS A 3 4.57 -12.55 2.84
N TYR A 4 4.52 -11.54 3.72
CA TYR A 4 3.82 -11.63 5.00
C TYR A 4 2.30 -11.76 4.85
N SER A 5 1.73 -11.12 3.82
CA SER A 5 0.29 -11.15 3.52
C SER A 5 -0.06 -12.11 2.37
N HIS A 6 0.90 -12.91 1.91
CA HIS A 6 0.76 -13.90 0.83
C HIS A 6 0.12 -13.32 -0.44
N LEU A 7 0.44 -12.06 -0.75
CA LEU A 7 -0.10 -11.35 -1.91
C LEU A 7 0.50 -11.90 -3.21
N ARG A 8 -0.34 -12.01 -4.23
CA ARG A 8 0.07 -12.38 -5.59
C ARG A 8 1.02 -11.32 -6.16
N THR A 9 1.94 -11.76 -7.02
CA THR A 9 2.89 -10.85 -7.69
C THR A 9 2.18 -9.74 -8.47
N GLU A 10 1.03 -10.05 -9.07
CA GLU A 10 0.16 -9.08 -9.75
C GLU A 10 -0.27 -7.92 -8.83
N SER A 11 -0.59 -8.22 -7.56
CA SER A 11 -0.95 -7.21 -6.55
C SER A 11 0.22 -6.29 -6.26
N LEU A 12 1.44 -6.82 -6.18
CA LEU A 12 2.63 -5.98 -6.00
C LEU A 12 2.88 -5.12 -7.23
N HIS A 13 2.82 -5.68 -8.45
CA HIS A 13 3.04 -4.90 -9.67
C HIS A 13 2.02 -3.77 -9.83
N LEU A 14 0.74 -4.03 -9.52
CA LEU A 14 -0.28 -2.99 -9.52
C LEU A 14 -0.01 -1.93 -8.45
N ALA A 15 0.39 -2.33 -7.24
CA ALA A 15 0.74 -1.38 -6.18
C ALA A 15 1.92 -0.48 -6.58
N VAL A 16 2.99 -1.04 -7.15
CA VAL A 16 4.14 -0.26 -7.64
C VAL A 16 3.71 0.73 -8.72
N ASN A 17 2.91 0.28 -9.69
CA ASN A 17 2.40 1.16 -10.73
C ASN A 17 1.56 2.33 -10.16
N LEU A 18 0.74 2.08 -9.14
CA LEU A 18 -0.03 3.12 -8.45
C LEU A 18 0.88 4.12 -7.71
N VAL A 19 1.94 3.64 -7.05
CA VAL A 19 2.93 4.51 -6.39
C VAL A 19 3.61 5.40 -7.44
N ASP A 20 4.14 4.82 -8.51
CA ASP A 20 4.86 5.55 -9.57
C ASP A 20 3.97 6.61 -10.22
N GLN A 21 2.69 6.28 -10.49
CA GLN A 21 1.74 7.24 -11.05
C GLN A 21 1.41 8.39 -10.09
N TYR A 22 1.39 8.13 -8.79
CA TYR A 22 1.10 9.16 -7.79
C TYR A 22 2.30 10.08 -7.58
N THR A 23 3.50 9.51 -7.44
CA THR A 23 4.75 10.26 -7.27
C THR A 23 5.10 11.07 -8.52
N TRP A 24 4.81 10.57 -9.72
CA TRP A 24 4.95 11.34 -10.96
C TRP A 24 4.08 12.60 -10.98
N ARG A 25 2.89 12.54 -10.37
CA ARG A 25 1.93 13.66 -10.34
C ARG A 25 2.16 14.63 -9.19
N GLN A 26 2.87 14.23 -8.14
CA GLN A 26 3.12 15.08 -6.98
C GLN A 26 4.59 15.45 -6.82
N ASN A 27 4.88 16.74 -7.00
CA ASN A 27 6.24 17.29 -6.98
C ASN A 27 6.75 17.63 -5.57
N SER A 28 5.92 17.54 -4.52
CA SER A 28 6.30 17.90 -3.15
C SER A 28 5.80 16.87 -2.15
N LEU A 29 6.49 15.73 -2.11
CA LEU A 29 6.25 14.68 -1.11
C LEU A 29 7.37 14.70 -0.08
N LEU A 30 6.99 14.66 1.19
CA LEU A 30 7.91 14.45 2.29
C LEU A 30 8.32 12.98 2.35
N ALA A 31 9.56 12.71 2.75
CA ALA A 31 10.07 11.35 2.90
C ALA A 31 9.17 10.48 3.81
N THR A 32 8.54 11.11 4.81
CA THR A 32 7.62 10.45 5.74
C THR A 32 6.35 9.92 5.05
N GLU A 33 5.88 10.55 3.98
CA GLU A 33 4.63 10.20 3.31
C GLU A 33 4.73 8.92 2.46
N TYR A 34 5.94 8.53 2.05
CA TYR A 34 6.13 7.37 1.17
C TYR A 34 5.64 6.05 1.78
N GLN A 35 5.74 5.87 3.10
CA GLN A 35 5.21 4.67 3.77
C GLN A 35 3.67 4.63 3.72
N LEU A 36 3.01 5.78 3.90
CA LEU A 36 1.56 5.88 3.79
C LEU A 36 1.09 5.64 2.35
N ILE A 37 1.78 6.24 1.37
CA ILE A 37 1.49 6.06 -0.05
C ILE A 37 1.64 4.58 -0.43
N GLY A 38 2.75 3.95 -0.04
CA GLY A 38 3.03 2.55 -0.31
C GLY A 38 1.98 1.60 0.28
N ILE A 39 1.62 1.77 1.56
CA ILE A 39 0.62 0.90 2.18
C ILE A 39 -0.78 1.12 1.59
N THR A 40 -1.11 2.35 1.20
CA THR A 40 -2.37 2.69 0.53
C THR A 40 -2.43 2.09 -0.87
N ALA A 41 -1.34 2.15 -1.64
CA ALA A 41 -1.25 1.52 -2.95
C ALA A 41 -1.41 0.00 -2.87
N ILE A 42 -0.80 -0.65 -1.87
CA ILE A 42 -0.99 -2.08 -1.59
C ILE A 42 -2.44 -2.40 -1.22
N PHE A 43 -3.09 -1.57 -0.40
CA PHE A 43 -4.50 -1.75 -0.04
C PHE A 43 -5.41 -1.69 -1.27
N ILE A 44 -5.19 -0.70 -2.14
CA ILE A 44 -5.94 -0.55 -3.39
C ILE A 44 -5.70 -1.77 -4.28
N ALA A 45 -4.44 -2.10 -4.55
CA ALA A 45 -4.10 -3.22 -5.43
C ALA A 45 -4.67 -4.56 -4.93
N ALA A 46 -4.58 -4.82 -3.62
CA ALA A 46 -5.12 -6.04 -3.05
C ALA A 46 -6.64 -6.14 -3.20
N LYS A 47 -7.39 -5.03 -3.14
CA LYS A 47 -8.85 -5.04 -3.38
C LYS A 47 -9.23 -5.41 -4.82
N PHE A 48 -8.36 -5.13 -5.79
CA PHE A 48 -8.62 -5.46 -7.20
C PHE A 48 -8.17 -6.87 -7.55
N VAL A 49 -7.05 -7.30 -6.97
CA VAL A 49 -6.37 -8.53 -7.38
C VAL A 49 -6.68 -9.67 -6.41
N GLU A 50 -6.68 -9.46 -5.10
CA GLU A 50 -6.85 -10.59 -4.17
C GLU A 50 -8.30 -11.03 -4.03
N ARG A 51 -8.51 -12.35 -3.99
CA ARG A 51 -9.80 -12.94 -3.62
C ARG A 51 -10.19 -12.58 -2.17
N PHE A 52 -9.19 -12.53 -1.29
CA PHE A 52 -9.34 -12.18 0.12
C PHE A 52 -8.30 -11.10 0.48
N PRO A 53 -8.61 -9.81 0.26
CA PRO A 53 -7.67 -8.74 0.56
C PRO A 53 -7.41 -8.61 2.06
N PRO A 54 -6.20 -8.18 2.48
CA PRO A 54 -5.91 -7.89 3.87
C PRO A 54 -6.76 -6.72 4.38
N SER A 55 -7.18 -6.80 5.63
CA SER A 55 -7.91 -5.71 6.28
C SER A 55 -7.02 -4.48 6.47
N THR A 56 -7.62 -3.29 6.53
CA THR A 56 -6.91 -2.04 6.83
C THR A 56 -6.14 -2.13 8.15
N LYS A 57 -6.70 -2.80 9.16
CA LYS A 57 -6.04 -3.01 10.45
C LYS A 57 -4.77 -3.86 10.32
N ALA A 58 -4.80 -4.91 9.50
CA ALA A 58 -3.63 -5.75 9.24
C ALA A 58 -2.52 -4.97 8.50
N LEU A 59 -2.91 -4.11 7.56
CA LEU A 59 -1.97 -3.25 6.84
C LEU A 59 -1.37 -2.16 7.74
N CYS A 60 -2.17 -1.52 8.61
CA CYS A 60 -1.64 -0.57 9.61
C CYS A 60 -0.70 -1.23 10.62
N TYR A 61 -0.92 -2.50 10.97
CA TYR A 61 0.02 -3.22 11.85
C TYR A 61 1.41 -3.34 11.22
N LEU A 62 1.49 -3.48 9.89
CA LEU A 62 2.76 -3.55 9.16
C LEU A 62 3.52 -2.22 9.08
N THR A 63 2.89 -1.12 9.47
CA THR A 63 3.56 0.20 9.56
C THR A 63 4.07 0.48 10.96
N GLU A 64 4.11 -0.52 11.84
CA GLU A 64 4.59 -0.43 13.24
C GLU A 64 3.86 0.67 14.04
N GLY A 65 2.58 0.90 13.72
CA GLY A 65 1.76 1.91 14.40
C GLY A 65 2.02 3.35 13.95
N THR A 66 2.86 3.56 12.92
CA THR A 66 3.07 4.88 12.31
C THR A 66 1.77 5.48 11.78
N TYR A 67 0.85 4.61 11.33
CA TYR A 67 -0.45 5.01 10.76
C TYR A 67 -1.64 4.31 11.41
N LYS A 68 -2.75 5.05 11.52
CA LYS A 68 -4.08 4.64 11.97
C LYS A 68 -4.98 4.43 10.75
N ALA A 69 -5.97 3.54 10.88
CA ALA A 69 -6.87 3.16 9.79
C ALA A 69 -7.73 4.31 9.21
N LYS A 70 -7.78 5.48 9.86
CA LYS A 70 -8.58 6.65 9.42
C LYS A 70 -7.74 7.70 8.67
N GLN A 71 -6.41 7.60 8.70
CA GLN A 71 -5.55 8.50 7.93
C GLN A 71 -5.72 8.26 6.44
#